data_AF-A0A846GBU9-F1
#
_entry.id   AF-A0A846GBU9-F1
#
_cell.length_a   1.000
_cell.length_b   1.000
_cell.length_c   1.000
_cell.angle_alpha   90.00
_cell.angle_beta   90.00
_cell.angle_gamma   90.00
#
_symmetry.space_group_name_H-M   'P 1'
#
loop_
_entity.id
_entity.type
_entity.pdbx_description
1 polymer ?
#
loop_
_entity_poly.entity_id
_entity_poly.type
_entity_poly.pdbx_seq_one_letter_code
_entity_poly.pdbx_strand_id
1 'polypeptide(L)' 'MPTQAQLLQCYILSCWVTRFYLPINLIRLDERSQNIFMLIGEDIEIEIKPSGEWLTKSEVRSQKSEVIFVTGI' A
#
# COMPACT_ATOMS: atom_id res chain seq x y z
N MET A 1 -5.03 17.40 -2.13
CA MET A 1 -3.65 17.42 -1.60
C MET A 1 -3.59 16.34 -0.53
N PRO A 2 -2.57 15.45 -0.54
CA PRO A 2 -2.50 14.38 0.47
C PRO A 2 -2.25 14.95 1.86
N THR A 3 -2.73 14.26 2.90
CA THR A 3 -2.48 14.67 4.30
C THR A 3 -1.04 14.37 4.71
N GLN A 4 -0.56 15.01 5.78
CA GLN A 4 0.77 14.72 6.32
C GLN A 4 0.89 13.26 6.78
N ALA A 5 -0.17 12.71 7.38
CA ALA A 5 -0.20 11.31 7.80
C ALA A 5 -0.07 10.35 6.60
N GLN A 6 -0.74 10.65 5.49
CA GLN A 6 -0.60 9.90 4.24
C GLN A 6 0.80 9.96 3.67
N LEU A 7 1.42 11.15 3.62
CA LEU A 7 2.77 11.33 3.09
C LEU A 7 3.81 10.56 3.93
N LEU A 8 3.70 10.64 5.25
CA LEU A 8 4.58 9.90 6.16
C LEU A 8 4.43 8.39 5.95
N GLN A 9 3.19 7.90 5.93
CA GLN A 9 2.94 6.47 5.74
C GLN A 9 3.41 5.99 4.37
N CYS A 10 3.17 6.76 3.32
CA CYS A 10 3.62 6.47 1.95
C CYS A 10 5.16 6.35 1.89
N TYR A 11 5.89 7.24 2.57
CA TYR A 11 7.35 7.17 2.62
C TYR A 11 7.85 5.94 3.39
N ILE A 12 7.25 5.64 4.55
CA ILE A 12 7.59 4.46 5.36
C ILE A 12 7.37 3.17 4.55
N LEU A 13 6.22 3.04 3.90
CA LEU A 13 5.91 1.89 3.05
C LEU A 13 6.86 1.79 1.86
N SER A 14 7.21 2.91 1.22
CA SER A 14 8.17 2.91 0.12
C SER A 14 9.56 2.39 0.56
N CYS A 15 10.04 2.81 1.73
CA CYS A 15 11.29 2.30 2.32
C CYS A 15 11.19 0.80 2.63
N TRP A 16 10.05 0.35 3.15
CA TRP A 16 9.83 -1.05 3.48
C TRP A 16 9.84 -1.91 2.22
N VAL A 17 9.07 -1.53 1.20
CA VAL A 17 8.97 -2.22 -0.09
C VAL A 17 10.34 -2.32 -0.78
N THR A 18 11.07 -1.22 -0.85
CA THR A 18 12.38 -1.17 -1.51
C THR A 18 13.44 -1.99 -0.77
N ARG A 19 13.30 -2.20 0.55
CA ARG A 19 14.14 -3.14 1.32
C ARG A 19 13.98 -4.59 0.86
N PHE A 20 12.82 -4.95 0.30
CA PHE A 20 12.58 -6.26 -0.32
C PHE A 20 12.94 -6.29 -1.82
N TYR A 21 13.57 -5.24 -2.35
CA TYR A 21 13.88 -5.09 -3.77
C TYR A 21 12.65 -5.16 -4.69
N LEU A 22 11.46 -4.87 -4.14
CA LEU A 22 10.24 -4.80 -4.93
C LEU A 22 10.13 -3.41 -5.59
N PRO A 23 9.82 -3.33 -6.89
CA PRO A 23 9.63 -2.06 -7.58
C PRO A 23 8.31 -1.41 -7.18
N ILE A 24 8.33 -0.09 -7.03
CA ILE A 24 7.11 0.73 -6.89
C ILE A 24 6.74 1.21 -8.29
N ASN A 25 5.69 0.65 -8.86
CA ASN A 25 5.27 0.92 -10.24
C ASN A 25 4.47 2.22 -10.34
N LEU A 26 3.62 2.50 -9.34
CA LEU A 26 2.74 3.66 -9.35
C LEU A 26 2.42 4.10 -7.92
N ILE A 27 2.43 5.40 -7.67
CA ILE A 27 1.83 6.04 -6.51
C ILE A 27 0.87 7.12 -7.01
N ARG A 28 -0.38 7.09 -6.58
CA ARG A 28 -1.39 8.08 -7.01
C ARG A 28 -2.34 8.43 -5.88
N LEU A 29 -2.62 9.72 -5.70
CA LEU A 29 -3.75 10.18 -4.91
C LEU A 29 -5.01 10.11 -5.78
N ASP A 30 -6.01 9.35 -5.37
CA ASP A 30 -7.34 9.39 -5.98
C ASP A 30 -8.11 10.61 -5.46
N GLU A 31 -8.54 11.48 -6.37
CA GLU A 31 -9.25 12.71 -6.02
C GLU A 31 -10.66 12.45 -5.48
N ARG A 32 -11.27 11.30 -5.82
CA ARG A 32 -12.63 10.97 -5.41
C ARG A 32 -12.70 10.45 -3.97
N SER A 33 -11.82 9.51 -3.63
CA SER A 33 -11.74 8.92 -2.29
C SER A 33 -10.78 9.66 -1.35
N GLN A 34 -9.89 10.50 -1.89
CA GLN A 34 -8.75 11.09 -1.19
C GLN A 34 -7.77 10.06 -0.62
N ASN A 35 -7.77 8.83 -1.14
CA ASN A 35 -6.83 7.77 -0.74
C ASN A 35 -5.61 7.74 -1.66
N ILE A 36 -4.45 7.38 -1.11
CA ILE A 36 -3.26 7.10 -1.91
C ILE A 36 -3.25 5.62 -2.25
N PHE A 37 -3.09 5.30 -3.54
CA PHE A 37 -2.88 3.96 -4.04
C PHE A 37 -1.42 3.77 -4.42
N MET A 38 -0.84 2.65 -4.00
CA MET A 38 0.51 2.24 -4.34
C MET A 38 0.46 0.86 -4.99
N LEU A 39 0.95 0.76 -6.22
CA LEU A 39 1.10 -0.50 -6.97
C LEU A 39 2.56 -0.93 -6.93
N ILE A 40 2.80 -2.13 -6.41
CA ILE A 40 4.13 -2.64 -6.08
C ILE A 40 4.30 -4.03 -6.69
N GLY A 41 5.44 -4.28 -7.33
CA GLY A 41 5.73 -5.57 -7.93
C GLY A 41 4.68 -5.97 -8.97
N GLU A 42 4.23 -7.22 -8.95
CA GLU A 42 3.20 -7.70 -9.89
C GLU A 42 1.79 -7.63 -9.29
N ASP A 43 1.64 -7.91 -7.99
CA ASP A 43 0.34 -8.22 -7.38
C ASP A 43 0.03 -7.45 -6.09
N ILE A 44 0.88 -6.54 -5.64
CA ILE A 44 0.68 -5.84 -4.36
C ILE A 44 0.05 -4.48 -4.61
N GLU A 45 -1.17 -4.31 -4.12
CA GLU A 45 -1.86 -3.02 -4.05
C GLU A 45 -2.00 -2.59 -2.59
N ILE A 46 -1.56 -1.36 -2.29
CA ILE A 46 -1.74 -0.75 -0.97
C ILE A 46 -2.59 0.51 -1.12
N GLU A 47 -3.59 0.62 -0.25
CA GLU A 47 -4.44 1.80 -0.12
C GLU A 47 -4.15 2.49 1.22
N ILE A 48 -3.86 3.79 1.19
CA ILE A 48 -3.58 4.63 2.37
C ILE A 48 -4.68 5.69 2.51
N LYS A 49 -5.44 5.59 3.60
CA LYS A 49 -6.52 6.53 3.94
C LYS A 49 -5.96 7.88 4.40
N PRO A 50 -6.77 8.96 4.39
CA PRO A 50 -6.41 10.28 4.92
C PRO A 50 -5.83 10.28 6.34
N SER A 51 -6.23 9.31 7.18
CA SER A 51 -5.72 9.13 8.53
C SER A 51 -4.29 8.59 8.61
N GLY A 52 -3.74 8.07 7.51
CA GLY A 52 -2.48 7.34 7.49
C GLY A 52 -2.62 5.84 7.76
N GLU A 53 -3.82 5.35 8.08
CA GLU A 53 -4.10 3.91 8.06
C GLU A 53 -3.93 3.36 6.65
N TRP A 54 -3.36 2.17 6.52
CA TRP A 54 -3.18 1.51 5.24
C TRP A 54 -3.72 0.08 5.27
N LEU A 55 -4.14 -0.39 4.10
CA LEU A 55 -4.66 -1.73 3.88
C LEU A 55 -4.02 -2.29 2.62
N THR A 56 -3.56 -3.54 2.67
CA THR A 56 -3.23 -4.27 1.45
C THR A 56 -4.53 -4.75 0.82
N LYS A 57 -4.77 -4.39 -0.43
CA LYS A 57 -5.77 -5.06 -1.25
C LYS A 57 -5.11 -6.29 -1.84
N SER A 58 -5.38 -7.44 -1.23
CA SER A 58 -5.33 -8.68 -1.98
C SER A 58 -6.59 -8.76 -2.83
N GLU A 59 -6.44 -8.84 -4.14
CA GLU A 59 -7.54 -9.24 -5.00
C GLU A 59 -8.01 -10.62 -4.51
N VAL A 60 -9.23 -10.70 -3.96
CA VAL A 60 -9.92 -11.99 -3.79
C VAL A 60 -10.30 -12.46 -5.19
N ARG A 61 -9.31 -12.90 -5.98
CA ARG A 61 -9.56 -13.88 -7.03
C ARG A 61 -9.78 -15.19 -6.29
N SER A 62 -11.06 -15.54 -6.17
CA SER A 62 -11.55 -16.82 -5.63
C SER A 62 -10.57 -17.96 -5.92
N GLN A 63 -10.09 -18.60 -4.83
CA GLN A 63 -9.08 -19.68 -4.75
C GLN A 63 -7.63 -19.20 -5.04
N LYS A 64 -6.75 -19.07 -4.05
CA LYS A 64 -6.27 -20.12 -3.15
C LYS A 64 -5.56 -19.46 -1.96
N SER A 65 -5.84 -19.99 -0.79
CA SER A 65 -5.30 -19.68 0.53
C SER A 65 -3.78 -19.48 0.58
N GLU A 66 -3.33 -18.36 1.14
CA GLU A 66 -2.36 -18.35 2.25
C GLU A 66 -2.33 -16.99 2.95
N VAL A 67 -2.66 -17.03 4.24
CA VAL A 67 -2.58 -15.92 5.18
C VAL A 67 -1.10 -15.72 5.50
N ILE A 68 -0.48 -14.67 4.98
CA ILE A 68 0.87 -14.28 5.40
C ILE A 68 0.74 -13.19 6.46
N PHE A 69 1.02 -13.62 7.68
CA PHE A 69 1.12 -12.84 8.89
C PHE A 69 2.08 -11.65 8.70
N VAL A 70 1.59 -10.44 8.95
CA VAL A 70 2.47 -9.28 9.21
C VAL A 70 2.06 -8.68 10.56
N THR A 71 2.43 -9.39 11.61
CA THR A 71 2.53 -8.85 12.97
C THR A 71 3.95 -9.11 13.44
N GLY A 72 4.65 -8.04 13.85
CA GLY A 72 6.09 -8.02 14.15
C GLY A 72 6.83 -7.36 12.99
N ILE A 73 7.28 -6.11 13.08
CA ILE A 73 8.03 -5.44 14.16
C ILE A 73 7.58 -3.98 14.22
#